data_AF-A0A1H0R217-F1
#
_entry.id   AF-A0A1H0R217-F1
#
_cell.length_a   1.000
_cell.length_b   1.000
_cell.length_c   1.000
_cell.angle_alpha   90.00
_cell.angle_beta   90.00
_cell.angle_gamma   90.00
#
_symmetry.space_group_name_H-M   'P 1'
#
loop_
_entity.id
_entity.type
_entity.pdbx_description
1 polymer ?
#
loop_
_entity_poly.entity_id
_entity_poly.type
_entity_poly.pdbx_seq_one_letter_code
_entity_poly.pdbx_strand_id
1 'polypeptide(L)' 'MNVTALTELLRETEQHHGLYEATAPEHNWWDWYAAYMVARESGRTPDQAAGDAALHMEPLLR' A
#
# COMPACT_ATOMS: atom_id res chain seq x y z
N MET A 1 -12.30 8.89 -7.35
CA MET A 1 -12.33 7.56 -7.99
C MET A 1 -13.76 7.00 -8.00
N ASN A 2 -14.12 6.09 -8.93
CA ASN A 2 -15.41 5.35 -8.88
C ASN A 2 -15.18 3.92 -8.33
N VAL A 3 -16.26 3.18 -8.03
CA VAL A 3 -16.16 1.84 -7.39
C VAL A 3 -15.35 0.84 -8.24
N THR A 4 -15.52 0.83 -9.56
CA THR A 4 -14.77 -0.07 -10.44
C THR A 4 -13.27 0.21 -10.39
N ALA A 5 -12.88 1.48 -10.52
CA ALA A 5 -11.47 1.89 -10.43
C ALA A 5 -10.88 1.62 -9.03
N LEU A 6 -11.69 1.76 -7.98
CA LEU A 6 -11.27 1.44 -6.61
C LEU A 6 -11.04 -0.06 -6.42
N THR A 7 -11.90 -0.91 -6.99
CA THR A 7 -11.72 -2.37 -6.94
C THR A 7 -10.44 -2.80 -7.65
N GLU A 8 -10.11 -2.20 -8.78
CA GLU A 8 -8.87 -2.48 -9.50
C GLU A 8 -7.64 -2.06 -8.69
N LEU A 9 -7.69 -0.85 -8.10
CA LEU A 9 -6.63 -0.36 -7.23
C LEU A 9 -6.45 -1.23 -5.98
N LEU A 10 -7.54 -1.66 -5.34
CA LEU A 10 -7.49 -2.55 -4.17
C LEU A 10 -6.86 -3.90 -4.52
N ARG A 11 -7.21 -4.48 -5.66
CA ARG A 11 -6.61 -5.74 -6.12
C ARG A 11 -5.10 -5.58 -6.32
N GLU A 12 -4.66 -4.49 -6.94
CA GLU A 12 -3.23 -4.23 -7.12
C GLU A 12 -2.52 -3.98 -5.78
N THR A 13 -3.16 -3.23 -4.89
CA THR A 13 -2.65 -2.95 -3.54
C THR A 13 -2.39 -4.25 -2.77
N GLU A 14 -3.33 -5.20 -2.79
CA GLU A 14 -3.20 -6.50 -2.13
C GLU A 14 -2.03 -7.33 -2.70
N GLN A 15 -1.83 -7.31 -4.01
CA GLN A 15 -0.71 -8.00 -4.66
C GLN A 15 0.65 -7.46 -4.22
N HIS A 16 0.81 -6.13 -4.18
CA HIS A 16 2.06 -5.50 -3.75
C HIS A 16 2.29 -5.61 -2.26
N HIS A 17 1.21 -5.59 -1.46
CA HIS A 17 1.27 -5.83 -0.03
C HIS A 17 1.84 -7.21 0.30
N GLY A 18 1.41 -8.27 -0.40
CA GLY A 18 1.90 -9.63 -0.15
C GLY A 18 3.43 -9.77 -0.28
N LEU A 19 4.08 -8.92 -1.09
CA LEU A 19 5.54 -8.88 -1.20
C LEU A 19 6.20 -8.23 0.03
N TYR A 20 5.56 -7.23 0.63
CA TYR A 20 6.03 -6.55 1.83
C TYR A 20 5.79 -7.36 3.10
N GLU A 21 4.59 -7.95 3.24
CA GLU A 21 4.16 -8.76 4.40
C GLU A 21 5.15 -9.89 4.71
N ALA A 22 5.71 -10.54 3.69
CA ALA A 22 6.69 -11.62 3.84
C ALA A 22 7.95 -11.22 4.64
N THR A 23 8.21 -9.92 4.81
CA THR A 23 9.42 -9.39 5.43
C THR A 23 9.17 -8.45 6.60
N ALA A 24 7.92 -8.07 6.87
CA ALA A 24 7.58 -7.05 7.87
C ALA A 24 7.13 -7.69 9.21
N PRO A 25 7.39 -7.03 10.36
CA PRO A 25 6.80 -7.42 11.64
C PRO A 25 5.27 -7.34 11.62
N GLU A 26 4.58 -8.00 12.55
CA GLU A 26 3.11 -7.95 12.65
C GLU A 26 2.62 -6.50 12.87
N HIS A 27 1.63 -6.07 12.09
CA HIS A 27 1.03 -4.75 12.18
C HIS A 27 -0.37 -4.70 11.58
N ASN A 28 -1.02 -3.55 11.74
CA ASN A 28 -2.29 -3.27 11.09
C ASN A 28 -2.09 -2.90 9.62
N TRP A 29 -2.53 -3.77 8.72
CA TRP A 29 -2.32 -3.64 7.28
C TRP A 29 -3.09 -2.49 6.62
N TRP A 30 -4.13 -1.96 7.28
CA TRP A 30 -4.89 -0.82 6.77
C TRP A 30 -4.08 0.46 6.66
N ASP A 31 -3.05 0.64 7.48
CA ASP A 31 -2.15 1.80 7.39
C ASP A 31 -1.29 1.73 6.12
N TRP A 32 -0.77 0.53 5.78
CA TRP A 32 -0.03 0.31 4.54
C TRP A 32 -0.94 0.46 3.31
N TYR A 33 -2.14 -0.13 3.34
CA TYR A 33 -3.11 0.02 2.25
C TYR A 33 -3.49 1.47 2.00
N ALA A 34 -3.77 2.24 3.05
CA ALA A 34 -4.10 3.65 2.92
C ALA A 34 -2.96 4.46 2.28
N ALA A 35 -1.71 4.26 2.73
CA ALA A 35 -0.55 4.94 2.18
C ALA A 35 -0.32 4.59 0.69
N TYR A 36 -0.42 3.31 0.33
CA TYR A 36 -0.29 2.86 -1.05
C TYR A 36 -1.37 3.46 -1.96
N MET A 37 -2.63 3.40 -1.53
CA MET A 37 -3.75 3.89 -2.33
C MET A 37 -3.68 5.40 -2.55
N VAL A 38 -3.30 6.18 -1.53
CA VAL A 38 -3.07 7.63 -1.67
C VAL A 38 -1.94 7.91 -2.66
N ALA A 39 -0.83 7.18 -2.60
CA ALA A 39 0.28 7.33 -3.54
C ALA A 39 -0.17 7.05 -4.99
N ARG A 40 -0.95 5.99 -5.21
CA ARG A 40 -1.50 5.65 -6.53
C ARG A 40 -2.49 6.68 -7.05
N GLU A 41 -3.38 7.17 -6.20
CA GLU A 41 -4.28 8.27 -6.55
C GLU A 41 -3.52 9.55 -6.91
N SER A 42 -2.34 9.78 -6.32
CA SER A 42 -1.46 10.90 -6.64
C SER A 42 -0.64 10.71 -7.92
N GLY A 43 -0.80 9.58 -8.63
CA GLY A 43 -0.13 9.29 -9.89
C GLY A 43 1.23 8.59 -9.76
N ARG A 44 1.58 8.08 -8.58
CA ARG A 44 2.79 7.25 -8.40
C ARG A 44 2.64 5.92 -9.13
N THR A 45 3.77 5.37 -9.58
CA THR A 45 3.83 4.01 -10.12
C THR A 45 3.62 2.98 -8.99
N PRO A 46 3.31 1.71 -9.31
CA PRO A 46 3.10 0.66 -8.31
C PRO A 46 4.31 0.49 -7.37
N ASP A 47 5.52 0.48 -7.93
CA ASP A 47 6.77 0.33 -7.18
C ASP A 47 7.05 1.54 -6.27
N GLN A 48 6.77 2.75 -6.76
CA GLN A 48 6.90 3.97 -5.96
C GLN A 48 5.90 3.97 -4.80
N ALA A 49 4.65 3.57 -5.06
CA ALA A 49 3.61 3.49 -4.03
C ALA A 49 3.93 2.44 -2.97
N ALA A 50 4.47 1.28 -3.37
CA ALA A 50 4.94 0.26 -2.43
C ALA A 50 6.08 0.78 -1.54
N GLY A 51 7.04 1.51 -2.12
CA GLY A 51 8.11 2.16 -1.37
C GLY A 51 7.59 3.25 -0.41
N ASP A 52 6.70 4.13 -0.87
CA ASP A 52 6.09 5.17 -0.05
C ASP A 52 5.29 4.57 1.12
N ALA A 53 4.54 3.49 0.88
CA ALA A 53 3.80 2.77 1.91
C ALA A 53 4.71 2.07 2.93
N ALA A 54 5.80 1.43 2.47
CA ALA A 54 6.79 0.85 3.38
C ALA A 54 7.44 1.90 4.29
N LEU A 55 7.78 3.08 3.75
CA LEU A 55 8.31 4.21 4.52
C LEU A 55 7.30 4.74 5.55
N HIS A 56 6.01 4.74 5.22
CA HIS A 56 4.95 5.13 6.15
C HIS A 56 4.87 4.19 7.38
N MET A 57 5.16 2.90 7.18
CA MET A 57 5.10 1.90 8.25
C MET A 57 6.29 1.95 9.21
N GLU A 58 7.46 2.44 8.80
CA GLU A 58 8.66 2.49 9.65
C GLU A 58 8.43 3.07 11.07
N PRO A 59 7.74 4.21 11.26
CA PRO A 59 7.44 4.72 12.60
C PRO A 59 6.35 3.92 13.35
N LEU A 60 5.47 3.20 12.66
CA LEU A 60 4.37 2.43 13.23
C LEU A 60 4.80 1.05 13.75
N LEU A 61 5.97 0.58 13.32
CA LEU A 61 6.55 -0.72 13.66
C LEU A 61 7.56 -0.68 14.82
N ARG A 62 7.64 0.45 15.55
CA ARG A 62 8.50 0.61 16.74
C ARG A 62 7.74 0.39 18.03
#